data_AF-A0A7V8WFI9-F1
#
_entry.id   AF-A0A7V8WFI9-F1
#
_cell.length_a   1.000
_cell.length_b   1.000
_cell.length_c   1.000
_cell.angle_alpha   90.00
_cell.angle_beta   90.00
_cell.angle_gamma   90.00
#
_symmetry.space_group_name_H-M   'P 1'
#
loop_
_entity.id
_entity.type
_entity.pdbx_description
1 polymer ?
#
loop_
_entity_poly.entity_id
_entity_poly.type
_entity_poly.pdbx_seq_one_letter_code
_entity_poly.pdbx_strand_id
1 'polypeptide(L)'
;MPSSRRNDPADIELFARTLLRRYGVVFRRVLVRETNAPPWRDLCRGYRRLEARGEIRGGRFVSGMSSEQFALPDAVTRLREVRRCAADGSLLAIGTSDPLNLAGIVTPGERVRSAGRNRMVYRDGIPLAVMEGDFLRELSPLDPATASELARALTRRRLPSLLRT
;
A
#
# COMPACT_ATOMS: atom_id res chain seq x y z
N MET A 1 9.93 15.78 28.06
CA MET A 1 9.73 14.33 27.79
C MET A 1 8.25 14.01 27.73
N PRO A 2 7.69 13.59 26.57
CA PRO A 2 6.42 12.87 26.55
C PRO A 2 6.57 11.56 25.74
N SER A 3 7.00 10.48 26.41
CA SER A 3 7.17 9.16 25.79
C SER A 3 6.20 8.09 26.31
N SER A 4 5.34 8.38 27.29
CA SER A 4 4.47 7.37 27.90
C SER A 4 3.11 7.13 27.22
N ARG A 5 2.56 8.08 26.44
CA ARG A 5 1.21 7.91 25.84
C ARG A 5 1.17 6.93 24.67
N ARG A 6 2.20 6.90 23.82
CA ARG A 6 2.22 6.11 22.56
C ARG A 6 2.15 4.59 22.72
N ASN A 7 2.33 4.07 23.92
CA ASN A 7 2.28 2.63 24.21
C ASN A 7 1.00 2.23 24.96
N ASP A 8 0.04 3.13 25.13
CA ASP A 8 -1.27 2.77 25.67
C ASP A 8 -1.94 1.75 24.72
N PRO A 9 -2.43 0.60 25.22
CA PRO A 9 -3.24 -0.33 24.46
C PRO A 9 -4.32 0.29 23.57
N ALA A 10 -4.99 1.36 24.03
CA ALA A 10 -6.03 2.03 23.25
C ALA A 10 -5.46 2.79 22.04
N ASP A 11 -4.37 3.52 22.23
CA ASP A 11 -3.67 4.24 21.16
C ASP A 11 -3.10 3.26 20.12
N ILE A 12 -2.56 2.13 20.57
CA ILE A 12 -2.06 1.07 19.69
C ILE A 12 -3.21 0.48 18.86
N GLU A 13 -4.36 0.18 19.47
CA GLU A 13 -5.52 -0.35 18.74
C GLU A 13 -6.05 0.66 17.71
N LEU A 14 -6.09 1.96 18.06
CA LEU A 14 -6.48 3.03 17.14
C LEU A 14 -5.51 3.12 15.94
N PHE A 15 -4.20 3.06 16.20
CA PHE A 15 -3.19 3.05 15.13
C PHE A 15 -3.34 1.81 14.24
N ALA A 16 -3.50 0.64 14.85
CA ALA A 16 -3.70 -0.63 14.17
C ALA A 16 -4.91 -0.60 13.21
N ARG A 17 -6.06 -0.05 13.67
CA ARG A 17 -7.26 0.15 12.87
C ARG A 17 -7.05 1.15 11.73
N THR A 18 -6.28 2.20 11.97
CA THR A 18 -5.94 3.20 10.95
C THR A 18 -5.14 2.57 9.81
N LEU A 19 -4.14 1.75 10.12
CA LEU A 19 -3.38 0.99 9.13
C LEU A 19 -4.25 0.02 8.33
N LEU A 20 -5.14 -0.71 9.01
CA LEU A 20 -6.06 -1.64 8.34
C LEU A 20 -7.00 -0.93 7.36
N ARG A 21 -7.55 0.23 7.73
CA ARG A 21 -8.38 1.03 6.83
C ARG A 21 -7.59 1.58 5.64
N ARG A 22 -6.33 1.96 5.86
CA ARG A 22 -5.46 2.51 4.80
C ARG A 22 -5.02 1.45 3.79
N TYR A 23 -4.60 0.28 4.27
CA TYR A 23 -3.95 -0.74 3.43
C TYR A 23 -4.84 -1.95 3.11
N GLY A 24 -5.90 -2.19 3.87
CA GLY A 24 -6.71 -3.40 3.81
C GLY A 24 -6.02 -4.63 4.42
N VAL A 25 -4.75 -4.85 4.07
CA VAL A 25 -3.85 -5.88 4.62
C VAL A 25 -2.61 -5.22 5.20
N VAL A 26 -2.27 -5.57 6.45
CA VAL A 26 -1.11 -5.04 7.17
C VAL A 26 -0.15 -6.16 7.53
N PHE A 27 1.14 -5.90 7.31
CA PHE A 27 2.27 -6.76 7.67
C PHE A 27 3.51 -5.90 7.92
N ARG A 28 4.53 -6.45 8.59
CA ARG A 28 5.66 -5.64 9.09
C ARG A 28 6.30 -4.72 8.04
N ARG A 29 6.46 -5.18 6.79
CA ARG A 29 7.16 -4.40 5.75
C ARG A 29 6.40 -3.14 5.31
N VAL A 30 5.06 -3.09 5.36
CA VAL A 30 4.33 -1.87 4.97
C VAL A 30 4.57 -0.71 5.93
N LEU A 31 4.97 -0.99 7.18
CA LEU A 31 5.31 0.03 8.16
C LEU A 31 6.52 0.90 7.75
N VAL A 32 7.31 0.49 6.76
CA VAL A 32 8.37 1.33 6.17
C VAL A 32 7.82 2.67 5.63
N ARG A 33 6.51 2.76 5.35
CA ARG A 33 5.82 4.00 4.95
C ARG A 33 5.21 4.80 6.10
N GLU A 34 5.16 4.23 7.29
CA GLU A 34 4.43 4.81 8.42
C GLU A 34 5.41 5.42 9.42
N THR A 35 5.57 6.73 9.31
CA THR A 35 6.46 7.48 10.20
C THR A 35 5.85 7.48 11.60
N ASN A 36 6.65 7.14 12.62
CA ASN A 36 6.22 7.03 14.01
C ASN A 36 5.23 5.88 14.30
N ALA A 37 5.21 4.83 13.47
CA ALA A 37 4.45 3.62 13.80
C ALA A 37 4.91 3.01 15.14
N PRO A 38 3.98 2.53 15.99
CA PRO A 38 4.34 1.75 17.16
C PRO A 38 5.16 0.51 16.76
N PRO A 39 5.95 -0.07 17.68
CA PRO A 39 6.70 -1.29 17.41
C PRO A 39 5.78 -2.40 16.89
N TRP A 40 6.24 -3.15 15.88
CA TRP A 40 5.45 -4.23 15.26
C TRP A 40 4.88 -5.22 16.29
N ARG A 41 5.65 -5.53 17.33
CA ARG A 41 5.21 -6.42 18.42
C ARG A 41 3.96 -5.91 19.13
N ASP A 42 3.87 -4.60 19.35
CA ASP A 42 2.76 -3.99 20.07
C ASP A 42 1.53 -3.91 19.15
N LEU A 43 1.73 -3.60 17.86
CA LEU A 43 0.69 -3.70 16.84
C LEU A 43 0.13 -5.14 16.73
N CYS A 44 0.98 -6.17 16.72
CA CYS A 44 0.53 -7.58 16.74
C CYS A 44 -0.38 -7.89 17.93
N ARG A 45 -0.10 -7.34 19.12
CA ARG A 45 -0.97 -7.52 20.30
C ARG A 45 -2.35 -6.88 20.07
N GLY A 46 -2.38 -5.67 19.48
CA GLY A 46 -3.61 -5.01 19.07
C GLY A 46 -4.38 -5.85 18.04
N TYR A 47 -3.72 -6.29 16.98
CA TYR A 47 -4.33 -7.10 15.93
C TYR A 47 -4.89 -8.43 16.44
N ARG A 48 -4.19 -9.15 17.30
CA ARG A 48 -4.71 -10.40 17.88
C ARG A 48 -5.95 -10.20 18.73
N ARG A 49 -6.09 -9.05 19.41
CA ARG A 49 -7.33 -8.72 20.13
C ARG A 49 -8.48 -8.47 19.16
N LEU A 50 -8.23 -7.72 18.09
CA LEU A 50 -9.22 -7.51 17.02
C LEU A 50 -9.63 -8.82 16.34
N GLU A 51 -8.67 -9.71 16.11
CA GLU A 51 -8.91 -11.03 15.54
C GLU A 51 -9.72 -11.92 16.47
N ALA A 52 -9.39 -11.95 17.77
CA ALA A 52 -10.15 -12.69 18.77
C ALA A 52 -11.61 -12.20 18.90
N ARG A 53 -11.87 -10.92 18.60
CA ARG A 53 -13.23 -10.35 18.49
C ARG A 53 -13.91 -10.63 17.16
N GLY A 54 -13.22 -11.26 16.20
CA GLY A 54 -13.72 -11.56 14.86
C GLY A 54 -13.77 -10.35 13.91
N GLU A 55 -13.21 -9.20 14.30
CA GLU A 55 -13.27 -7.97 13.50
C GLU A 55 -12.32 -8.00 12.30
N ILE A 56 -11.25 -8.80 12.38
CA ILE A 56 -10.23 -8.95 11.35
C ILE A 56 -9.84 -10.42 11.18
N ARG A 57 -9.04 -10.72 10.16
CA ARG A 57 -8.48 -12.05 9.91
C ARG A 57 -6.95 -12.02 9.94
N GLY A 58 -6.33 -12.90 10.72
CA GLY A 58 -4.93 -13.24 10.59
C GLY A 58 -4.70 -14.29 9.50
N GLY A 59 -3.54 -14.24 8.85
CA GLY A 59 -3.20 -15.25 7.85
C GLY A 59 -2.05 -14.86 6.91
N ARG A 60 -2.09 -15.45 5.71
CA ARG A 60 -1.16 -15.19 4.60
C ARG A 60 -1.97 -14.73 3.39
N PHE A 61 -1.98 -13.43 3.14
CA PHE A 61 -2.74 -12.81 2.05
C PHE A 61 -1.83 -12.36 0.90
N VAL A 62 -0.61 -11.93 1.22
CA VAL A 62 0.41 -11.48 0.27
C VAL A 62 1.54 -12.50 0.21
N SER A 63 1.85 -13.00 -0.99
CA SER A 63 2.96 -13.93 -1.24
C SER A 63 4.31 -13.23 -1.10
N GLY A 64 5.38 -14.00 -0.84
CA GLY A 64 6.73 -13.46 -0.66
C GLY A 64 6.95 -12.67 0.65
N MET A 65 5.97 -12.67 1.55
CA MET A 65 6.03 -11.97 2.84
C MET A 65 5.98 -12.98 4.00
N SER A 66 7.08 -13.08 4.75
CA SER A 66 7.24 -14.05 5.85
C SER A 66 6.57 -13.62 7.16
N SER A 67 6.33 -12.33 7.37
CA SER A 67 5.72 -11.81 8.60
C SER A 67 4.22 -12.10 8.70
N GLU A 68 3.74 -12.30 9.94
CA GLU A 68 2.30 -12.33 10.27
C GLU A 68 1.55 -11.21 9.53
N GLN A 69 0.36 -11.51 9.02
CA GLN A 69 -0.43 -10.57 8.24
C GLN A 69 -1.85 -10.52 8.79
N PHE A 70 -2.42 -9.33 8.79
CA PHE A 70 -3.75 -9.07 9.30
C PHE A 70 -4.54 -8.30 8.25
N ALA A 71 -5.80 -8.68 8.04
CA ALA A 71 -6.63 -8.08 7.01
C ALA A 71 -8.06 -7.81 7.50
N LEU A 72 -8.67 -6.75 6.98
CA LEU A 72 -10.11 -6.57 7.08
C LEU A 72 -10.82 -7.69 6.29
N PRO A 73 -11.94 -8.24 6.78
CA PRO A 73 -12.69 -9.28 6.06
C PRO A 73 -13.03 -8.86 4.63
N ASP A 74 -13.49 -7.62 4.43
CA ASP A 74 -13.81 -7.07 3.11
C ASP A 74 -12.58 -6.94 2.20
N ALA A 75 -11.41 -6.65 2.76
CA ALA A 75 -10.17 -6.60 1.99
C ALA A 75 -9.81 -8.00 1.45
N VAL A 76 -10.02 -9.05 2.25
CA VAL A 76 -9.82 -10.44 1.81
C VAL A 76 -10.80 -10.80 0.68
N THR A 77 -12.05 -10.39 0.79
CA THR A 77 -13.06 -10.59 -0.27
C THR A 77 -12.65 -9.89 -1.57
N ARG A 78 -12.28 -8.61 -1.49
CA ARG A 78 -11.81 -7.83 -2.67
C ARG A 78 -10.57 -8.43 -3.31
N LEU A 79 -9.60 -8.90 -2.53
CA LEU A 79 -8.41 -9.59 -3.08
C LEU A 79 -8.77 -10.85 -3.85
N ARG A 80 -9.77 -11.61 -3.38
CA ARG A 80 -10.26 -12.80 -4.09
C ARG A 80 -11.02 -12.43 -5.37
N GLU A 81 -11.73 -11.32 -5.37
CA GLU A 81 -12.40 -10.79 -6.57
C GLU A 81 -11.38 -10.36 -7.62
N VAL A 82 -10.41 -9.53 -7.24
CA VAL A 82 -9.33 -9.07 -8.14
C VAL A 82 -8.59 -10.27 -8.73
N ARG A 83 -8.29 -11.30 -7.93
CA ARG A 83 -7.64 -12.53 -8.42
C ARG A 83 -8.45 -13.27 -9.51
N ARG A 84 -9.78 -13.15 -9.52
CA ARG A 84 -10.65 -13.79 -10.51
C ARG A 84 -10.84 -12.94 -11.77
N CYS A 85 -10.53 -11.65 -11.72
CA CYS A 85 -10.61 -10.75 -12.87
C CYS A 85 -9.33 -10.83 -13.70
N ALA A 86 -9.46 -10.76 -15.02
CA ALA A 86 -8.32 -10.53 -15.88
C ALA A 86 -7.77 -9.11 -15.65
N ALA A 87 -6.46 -8.95 -15.74
CA ALA A 87 -5.82 -7.64 -15.79
C ALA A 87 -6.38 -6.85 -16.97
N ASP A 88 -6.81 -5.61 -16.72
CA ASP A 88 -7.43 -4.74 -17.73
C ASP A 88 -6.44 -3.74 -18.35
N GLY A 89 -5.17 -3.80 -17.92
CA GLY A 89 -4.11 -2.92 -18.40
C GLY A 89 -4.22 -1.50 -17.85
N SER A 90 -5.09 -1.27 -16.85
CA SER A 90 -5.37 0.08 -16.36
C SER A 90 -4.14 0.74 -15.76
N LEU A 91 -3.92 2.00 -16.17
CA LEU A 91 -2.86 2.84 -15.64
C LEU A 91 -3.37 3.67 -14.46
N LEU A 92 -2.64 3.59 -13.35
CA LEU A 92 -2.91 4.33 -12.13
C LEU A 92 -1.71 5.21 -11.76
N ALA A 93 -1.91 6.52 -11.77
CA ALA A 93 -0.89 7.49 -11.39
C ALA A 93 -1.11 8.03 -9.97
N ILE A 94 -0.17 7.80 -9.06
CA ILE A 94 -0.19 8.31 -7.68
C ILE A 94 0.99 9.25 -7.42
N GLY A 95 0.92 10.07 -6.37
CA GLY A 95 2.09 10.81 -5.89
C GLY A 95 3.07 9.86 -5.19
N THR A 96 4.38 10.10 -5.25
CA THR A 96 5.33 9.22 -4.54
C THR A 96 5.29 9.39 -3.03
N SER A 97 4.68 10.48 -2.54
CA SER A 97 4.35 10.69 -1.12
C SER A 97 3.08 9.96 -0.66
N ASP A 98 2.33 9.35 -1.57
CA ASP A 98 1.17 8.55 -1.23
C ASP A 98 1.61 7.28 -0.46
N PRO A 99 0.96 6.91 0.64
CA PRO A 99 1.25 5.67 1.37
C PRO A 99 1.13 4.40 0.53
N LEU A 100 0.37 4.43 -0.57
CA LEU A 100 0.25 3.33 -1.53
C LEU A 100 1.45 3.20 -2.47
N ASN A 101 2.46 4.08 -2.37
CA ASN A 101 3.76 3.87 -2.99
C ASN A 101 4.47 2.66 -2.34
N LEU A 102 4.12 1.46 -2.76
CA LEU A 102 4.67 0.20 -2.24
C LEU A 102 5.76 -0.39 -3.16
N ALA A 103 6.27 0.40 -4.11
CA ALA A 103 7.39 -0.01 -4.97
C ALA A 103 8.64 -0.34 -4.14
N GLY A 104 9.24 -1.49 -4.41
CA GLY A 104 10.38 -2.04 -3.65
C GLY A 104 10.03 -2.53 -2.23
N ILE A 105 8.76 -2.42 -1.82
CA ILE A 105 8.24 -2.94 -0.54
C ILE A 105 7.46 -4.23 -0.79
N VAL A 106 6.49 -4.18 -1.71
CA VAL A 106 5.66 -5.34 -2.07
C VAL A 106 6.08 -5.90 -3.42
N THR A 107 6.49 -5.03 -4.34
CA THR A 107 7.02 -5.42 -5.64
C THR A 107 8.54 -5.57 -5.58
N PRO A 108 9.13 -6.38 -6.46
CA PRO A 108 10.57 -6.38 -6.68
C PRO A 108 11.10 -5.00 -7.11
N GLY A 109 12.41 -4.82 -7.06
CA GLY A 109 13.10 -3.62 -7.53
C GLY A 109 13.41 -2.60 -6.42
N GLU A 110 13.95 -1.45 -6.84
CA GLU A 110 14.37 -0.39 -5.94
C GLU A 110 13.16 0.35 -5.34
N ARG A 111 13.30 0.80 -4.08
CA ARG A 111 12.28 1.62 -3.41
C ARG A 111 12.22 3.02 -4.01
N VAL A 112 11.03 3.42 -4.46
CA VAL A 112 10.78 4.81 -4.87
C VAL A 112 10.66 5.70 -3.63
N ARG A 113 11.50 6.74 -3.55
CA ARG A 113 11.51 7.69 -2.43
C ARG A 113 10.24 8.52 -2.41
N SER A 114 9.81 8.87 -1.20
CA SER A 114 8.71 9.82 -0.99
C SER A 114 9.22 11.24 -1.27
N ALA A 115 8.65 11.91 -2.28
CA ALA A 115 8.96 13.27 -2.64
C ALA A 115 7.70 13.99 -3.14
N GLY A 116 7.37 15.15 -2.55
CA GLY A 116 6.03 15.75 -2.69
C GLY A 116 5.59 16.17 -4.09
N ARG A 117 6.52 16.33 -5.04
CA ARG A 117 6.22 16.73 -6.43
C ARG A 117 6.28 15.56 -7.43
N ASN A 118 6.80 14.41 -7.01
CA ASN A 118 7.06 13.30 -7.92
C ASN A 118 5.79 12.43 -8.03
N ARG A 119 5.58 11.85 -9.20
CA ARG A 119 4.46 10.94 -9.48
C ARG A 119 4.96 9.61 -9.98
N MET A 120 4.25 8.53 -9.70
CA MET A 120 4.56 7.22 -10.23
C MET A 120 3.34 6.58 -10.85
N VAL A 121 3.56 5.72 -11.83
CA VAL A 121 2.48 5.02 -12.54
C VAL A 121 2.60 3.53 -12.32
N TYR A 122 1.46 2.92 -12.04
CA TYR A 122 1.26 1.48 -11.96
C TYR A 122 0.43 1.01 -13.15
N ARG A 123 0.69 -0.21 -13.61
CA ARG A 123 -0.21 -0.98 -14.46
C ARG A 123 -0.54 -2.29 -13.74
N ASP A 124 -1.83 -2.51 -13.46
CA ASP A 124 -2.30 -3.72 -12.75
C ASP A 124 -1.52 -4.03 -11.45
N GLY A 125 -1.12 -2.97 -10.73
CA GLY A 125 -0.34 -3.08 -9.48
C GLY A 125 1.18 -3.22 -9.66
N ILE A 126 1.69 -3.27 -10.89
CA ILE A 126 3.12 -3.28 -11.20
C ILE A 126 3.63 -1.85 -11.48
N PRO A 127 4.65 -1.35 -10.77
CA PRO A 127 5.19 -0.02 -11.01
C PRO A 127 5.94 0.02 -12.35
N LEU A 128 5.53 0.91 -13.25
CA LEU A 128 6.13 1.06 -14.57
C LEU A 128 7.20 2.16 -14.61
N ALA A 129 6.90 3.32 -14.06
CA ALA A 129 7.81 4.46 -14.10
C ALA A 129 7.51 5.48 -12.99
N VAL A 130 8.48 6.35 -12.75
CA VAL A 130 8.37 7.50 -11.85
C VAL A 130 8.83 8.77 -12.57
N MET A 131 8.06 9.84 -12.39
CA MET A 131 8.37 11.19 -12.81
C MET A 131 9.05 11.92 -11.64
N GLU A 132 10.32 12.27 -11.82
CA GLU A 132 11.15 13.00 -10.85
C GLU A 132 11.48 14.38 -11.43
N GLY A 133 10.65 15.38 -11.11
CA GLY A 133 10.67 16.65 -11.84
C GLY A 133 10.24 16.43 -13.30
N ASP A 134 11.10 16.76 -14.25
CA ASP A 134 10.88 16.56 -15.69
C ASP A 134 11.49 15.25 -16.21
N PHE A 135 12.14 14.47 -15.34
CA PHE A 135 12.82 13.23 -15.72
C PHE A 135 11.93 12.00 -15.51
N LEU A 136 11.75 11.20 -16.55
CA LEU A 136 11.11 9.88 -16.48
C LEU A 136 12.17 8.83 -16.15
N ARG A 137 12.00 8.14 -15.03
CA ARG A 137 12.79 6.96 -14.69
C ARG A 137 11.94 5.72 -14.82
N GLU A 138 12.37 4.82 -15.70
CA GLU A 138 11.73 3.52 -15.89
C GLU A 138 12.01 2.60 -14.70
N LEU A 139 10.97 1.91 -14.23
CA LEU A 139 11.04 0.91 -13.16
C LEU A 139 10.84 -0.51 -13.71
N SER A 140 10.27 -0.62 -14.91
CA SER A 140 10.10 -1.84 -15.68
C SER A 140 10.22 -1.49 -17.18
N PRO A 141 10.62 -2.43 -18.05
CA PRO A 141 10.74 -2.16 -19.48
C PRO A 141 9.45 -1.60 -20.07
N LEU A 142 9.56 -0.50 -20.82
CA LEU A 142 8.44 0.15 -21.48
C LEU A 142 8.51 -0.06 -22.99
N ASP A 143 7.41 -0.51 -23.59
CA ASP A 143 7.24 -0.43 -25.03
C ASP A 143 6.79 1.01 -25.46
N PRO A 144 6.97 1.40 -26.73
CA PRO A 144 6.62 2.74 -27.20
C PRO A 144 5.13 3.11 -27.04
N ALA A 145 4.22 2.14 -27.13
CA ALA A 145 2.79 2.39 -26.94
C ALA A 145 2.49 2.73 -25.47
N THR A 146 3.07 1.96 -24.56
CA THR A 146 3.03 2.18 -23.11
C THR A 146 3.61 3.55 -22.74
N ALA A 147 4.72 3.98 -23.33
CA ALA A 147 5.31 5.30 -23.07
C ALA A 147 4.32 6.45 -23.39
N SER A 148 3.61 6.34 -24.52
CA SER A 148 2.59 7.32 -24.92
C SER A 148 1.39 7.34 -23.97
N GLU A 149 0.96 6.18 -23.48
CA GLU A 149 -0.12 6.07 -22.49
C GLU A 149 0.29 6.64 -21.12
N LEU A 150 1.53 6.40 -20.70
CA LEU A 150 2.08 6.92 -19.45
C LEU A 150 2.10 8.45 -19.41
N ALA A 151 2.51 9.11 -20.50
CA ALA A 151 2.45 10.57 -20.61
C ALA A 151 1.02 11.10 -20.40
N ARG A 152 0.01 10.39 -20.94
CA ARG A 152 -1.41 10.72 -20.74
C ARG A 152 -1.93 10.38 -19.35
N ALA A 153 -1.36 9.40 -18.65
CA ALA A 153 -1.72 9.05 -17.28
C ALA A 153 -1.11 10.02 -16.26
N LEU A 154 0.12 10.46 -16.48
CA LEU A 154 0.84 11.43 -15.64
C LEU A 154 0.27 12.85 -15.74
N THR A 155 -0.43 13.18 -16.82
CA THR A 155 -1.19 14.44 -16.95
C THR A 155 -2.57 14.36 -16.31
N ARG A 156 -3.17 13.16 -16.25
CA ARG A 156 -4.50 12.95 -15.64
C ARG A 156 -4.40 12.84 -14.12
N ARG A 157 -5.22 13.63 -13.41
CA ARG A 157 -5.40 13.56 -11.96
C ARG A 157 -6.56 12.60 -11.67
N ARG A 158 -6.38 11.30 -11.91
CA ARG A 158 -7.44 10.30 -11.65
C ARG A 158 -7.06 9.47 -10.44
N LEU A 159 -7.72 9.74 -9.31
CA LEU A 159 -7.80 8.78 -8.21
C LEU A 159 -8.92 7.78 -8.57
N PRO A 160 -8.66 6.46 -8.62
CA PRO A 160 -9.73 5.50 -8.79
C PRO A 160 -10.64 5.61 -7.57
N SER A 161 -11.93 5.84 -7.83
CA SER A 161 -12.96 5.93 -6.81
C SER A 161 -13.20 4.53 -6.22
N LEU A 162 -12.41 4.14 -5.23
CA LEU A 162 -12.68 2.98 -4.37
C LEU A 162 -13.19 3.44 -3.01
N LEU A 163 -14.26 4.23 -3.02
CA LEU A 163 -15.14 4.44 -1.87
C LEU A 163 -16.57 4.61 -2.40
N ARG A 164 -17.26 3.49 -2.62
CA ARG A 164 -18.70 3.48 -2.36
C ARG A 164 -18.85 2.87 -0.98
N THR A 165 -19.34 3.72 -0.08
CA THR A 165 -19.86 3.47 1.27
C THR A 165 -20.62 2.16 1.38
#